data_AF-A0AAI9X2T7-F1
#
_entry.id   AF-A0AAI9X2T7-F1
#
_cell.length_a   1.000
_cell.length_b   1.000
_cell.length_c   1.000
_cell.angle_alpha   90.00
_cell.angle_beta   90.00
_cell.angle_gamma   90.00
#
_symmetry.space_group_name_H-M   'P 1'
#
loop_
_entity.id
_entity.type
_entity.pdbx_description
1 polymer ?
#
loop_
_entity_poly.entity_id
_entity_poly.type
_entity_poly.pdbx_seq_one_letter_code
_entity_poly.pdbx_strand_id
1 'polypeptide(L)'
;MRPGLTGWVLLNASFAVKQYRLYGFLSDSMAFVVAVQAHYVLEGQYSEDGIVGMMDFKMDGLGFMLAFVDVVCAPFLYPTQCRYLAMYPEHMGPYAFAIVGIIFAVGVYIFRTSNAQRNLFRENPDHPAFKNMPLIQTKRGTRLLTGDW
;
A
#
# COMPACT_ATOMS: atom_id res chain seq x y z
N MET A 1 11.01 -1.09 6.44
CA MET A 1 9.98 -0.07 6.80
C MET A 1 10.51 1.37 6.82
N ARG A 2 11.24 1.81 7.87
CA ARG A 2 11.55 3.24 8.06
C ARG A 2 12.44 3.89 6.98
N PRO A 3 13.64 3.38 6.65
CA PRO A 3 14.50 4.04 5.66
C PRO A 3 13.95 3.94 4.23
N GLY A 4 13.41 2.78 3.84
CA GLY A 4 12.88 2.54 2.49
C GLY A 4 11.62 3.33 2.17
N LEU A 5 10.55 3.09 2.95
CA LEU A 5 9.23 3.69 2.66
C LEU A 5 9.21 5.19 2.94
N THR A 6 9.87 5.66 4.00
CA THR A 6 9.98 7.12 4.25
C THR A 6 10.82 7.78 3.16
N GLY A 7 11.90 7.13 2.71
CA GLY A 7 12.70 7.58 1.58
C GLY A 7 11.90 7.72 0.28
N TRP A 8 10.99 6.79 0.03
CA TRP A 8 10.07 6.86 -1.12
C TRP A 8 9.19 8.12 -1.07
N VAL A 9 8.56 8.43 0.06
CA VAL A 9 7.71 9.63 0.21
C VAL A 9 8.55 10.91 0.06
N LEU A 10 9.75 10.94 0.64
CA LEU A 10 10.65 12.10 0.52
C LEU A 10 11.10 12.34 -0.94
N LEU A 11 11.37 11.27 -1.69
CA LEU A 11 11.73 11.37 -3.10
C LEU A 11 10.54 11.83 -3.94
N ASN A 12 9.33 11.34 -3.68
CA ASN A 12 8.10 11.85 -4.30
C ASN A 12 7.94 13.36 -4.09
N ALA A 13 8.09 13.84 -2.85
CA ALA A 13 8.03 15.26 -2.54
C ALA A 13 9.12 16.05 -3.28
N SER A 14 10.33 15.50 -3.38
CA SER A 14 11.45 16.11 -4.13
C SER A 14 11.13 16.24 -5.63
N PHE A 15 10.50 15.23 -6.23
CA PHE A 15 10.06 15.28 -7.62
C PHE A 15 8.93 16.29 -7.87
N ALA A 16 7.96 16.41 -6.94
CA ALA A 16 6.92 17.43 -7.00
C ALA A 16 7.50 18.84 -6.92
N VAL A 17 8.44 19.09 -6.00
CA VAL A 17 9.14 20.38 -5.89
C VAL A 17 9.96 20.66 -7.15
N LYS A 18 10.60 19.64 -7.74
CA LYS A 18 11.34 19.79 -9.00
C LYS A 18 10.41 20.22 -10.14
N GLN A 19 9.24 19.61 -10.27
CA GLN A 19 8.25 19.98 -11.29
C GLN A 19 7.82 21.45 -11.12
N TYR A 20 7.51 21.85 -9.89
CA TYR A 20 7.15 23.23 -9.58
C TYR A 20 8.27 24.23 -9.92
N ARG A 21 9.54 23.88 -9.66
CA ARG A 21 10.68 24.74 -10.01
C ARG A 21 10.91 24.87 -11.51
N LEU A 22 10.63 23.83 -12.29
CA LEU A 22 10.86 23.82 -13.75
C LEU A 22 9.74 24.51 -14.52
N TYR A 23 8.49 24.27 -14.13
CA TYR A 23 7.32 24.71 -14.89
C TYR A 23 6.52 25.83 -14.22
N GLY A 24 6.78 26.14 -12.95
CA GLY A 24 6.05 27.16 -12.18
C GLY A 24 4.68 26.73 -11.68
N PHE A 25 4.26 25.48 -11.96
CA PHE A 25 3.01 24.89 -11.49
C PHE A 25 3.20 23.41 -11.15
N LEU A 26 2.24 22.86 -10.41
CA LEU A 26 2.17 21.43 -10.08
C LEU A 26 0.99 20.82 -10.85
N SER A 27 1.22 19.71 -11.56
CA SER A 27 0.12 19.04 -12.28
C SER A 27 -0.79 18.26 -11.33
N ASP A 28 -2.07 18.15 -11.69
CA ASP A 28 -3.07 17.42 -10.89
C ASP A 28 -2.68 15.93 -10.75
N SER A 29 -2.09 15.36 -11.81
CA SER A 29 -1.56 14.00 -11.83
C SER A 29 -0.45 13.79 -10.81
N MET A 30 0.48 14.74 -10.68
CA MET A 30 1.56 14.67 -9.71
C MET A 30 1.00 14.75 -8.30
N ALA A 31 0.12 15.71 -8.03
CA ALA A 31 -0.50 15.86 -6.72
C ALA A 31 -1.26 14.59 -6.31
N PHE A 32 -2.00 13.99 -7.24
CA PHE A 32 -2.72 12.73 -7.02
C PHE A 32 -1.78 11.57 -6.68
N VAL A 33 -0.76 11.33 -7.51
CA VAL A 33 0.16 10.19 -7.31
C VAL A 33 0.94 10.35 -6.00
N VAL A 34 1.43 11.57 -5.70
CA VAL A 34 2.13 11.85 -4.45
C VAL A 34 1.23 11.60 -3.24
N ALA A 35 -0.03 12.07 -3.29
CA ALA A 35 -0.99 11.87 -2.20
C ALA A 35 -1.34 10.39 -1.99
N VAL A 36 -1.61 9.66 -3.08
CA VAL A 36 -1.93 8.22 -3.04
C VAL A 36 -0.76 7.40 -2.49
N GLN A 37 0.45 7.63 -2.99
CA GLN A 37 1.64 6.92 -2.53
C GLN A 37 1.99 7.28 -1.09
N ALA A 38 1.81 8.55 -0.68
CA ALA A 38 1.97 8.96 0.72
C ALA A 38 0.93 8.30 1.63
N HIS A 39 -0.35 8.24 1.20
CA HIS A 39 -1.40 7.56 1.97
C HIS A 39 -1.06 6.08 2.19
N TYR A 40 -0.63 5.39 1.15
CA TYR A 40 -0.22 3.98 1.23
C TYR A 40 0.94 3.77 2.22
N VAL A 41 1.98 4.61 2.18
CA VAL A 41 3.12 4.50 3.11
C VAL A 41 2.70 4.80 4.54
N LEU A 42 1.89 5.83 4.76
CA LEU A 42 1.41 6.21 6.09
C LEU A 42 0.50 5.14 6.68
N GLU A 43 -0.38 4.53 5.88
CA GLU A 43 -1.21 3.42 6.33
C GLU A 43 -0.34 2.21 6.71
N GLY A 44 0.66 1.88 5.90
CA GLY A 44 1.61 0.81 6.21
C GLY A 44 2.39 1.04 7.51
N GLN A 45 2.71 2.30 7.82
CA GLN A 45 3.33 2.68 9.10
C GLN A 45 2.34 2.66 10.28
N TYR A 46 1.05 2.97 10.04
CA TYR A 46 0.02 2.90 11.08
C TYR A 46 -0.30 1.46 11.46
N SER A 47 -0.38 0.54 10.48
CA SER A 47 -0.63 -0.89 10.70
C SER A 47 0.67 -1.70 10.78
N GLU A 48 1.67 -1.19 11.51
CA GLU A 48 2.97 -1.83 11.66
C GLU A 48 2.87 -3.24 12.30
N ASP A 49 1.89 -3.44 13.19
CA ASP A 49 1.64 -4.74 13.83
C ASP A 49 1.35 -5.86 12.82
N GLY A 50 0.74 -5.54 11.67
CA GLY A 50 0.44 -6.50 10.61
C GLY A 50 1.70 -7.04 9.92
N ILE A 51 2.80 -6.28 9.94
CA ILE A 51 4.05 -6.62 9.24
C ILE A 51 4.79 -7.75 9.95
N VAL A 52 4.72 -7.82 11.28
CA VAL A 52 5.29 -8.94 12.07
C VAL A 52 4.66 -10.28 11.65
N GLY A 53 3.44 -10.22 11.09
CA GLY A 53 2.72 -11.35 10.57
C GLY A 53 3.25 -11.93 9.25
N MET A 54 4.06 -11.17 8.51
CA MET A 54 4.47 -11.47 7.13
C MET A 54 5.55 -12.55 7.05
N MET A 55 5.62 -13.21 5.89
CA MET A 55 6.59 -14.28 5.63
C MET A 55 8.03 -13.77 5.78
N ASP A 56 8.32 -12.58 5.25
CA ASP A 56 9.62 -11.93 5.28
C ASP A 56 10.19 -11.77 6.70
N PHE A 57 9.33 -11.64 7.70
CA PHE A 57 9.74 -11.50 9.10
C PHE A 57 9.82 -12.85 9.83
N LYS A 58 8.96 -13.81 9.48
CA LYS A 58 8.83 -15.08 10.20
C LYS A 58 9.73 -16.19 9.69
N MET A 59 9.97 -16.22 8.38
CA MET A 59 10.59 -17.36 7.70
C MET A 59 11.91 -16.98 7.04
N ASP A 60 12.01 -15.75 6.54
CA ASP A 60 13.20 -15.30 5.82
C ASP A 60 14.18 -14.61 6.77
N GLY A 61 15.47 -14.95 6.63
CA GLY A 61 16.55 -14.27 7.33
C GLY A 61 16.89 -12.93 6.67
N LEU A 62 17.38 -11.98 7.44
CA LEU A 62 17.89 -10.71 6.91
C LEU A 62 19.11 -10.97 6.01
N GLY A 63 18.87 -11.01 4.71
CA GLY A 63 19.90 -11.19 3.68
C GLY A 63 20.06 -9.96 2.79
N PHE A 64 21.06 -10.00 1.91
CA PHE A 64 21.30 -8.94 0.93
C PHE A 64 20.08 -8.66 0.05
N MET A 65 19.33 -9.70 -0.35
CA MET A 65 18.11 -9.54 -1.15
C MET A 65 17.08 -8.62 -0.45
N LEU A 66 16.71 -8.93 0.79
CA LEU A 66 15.74 -8.15 1.57
C LEU A 66 16.24 -6.72 1.82
N ALA A 67 17.49 -6.58 2.27
CA ALA A 67 18.08 -5.26 2.51
C ALA A 67 18.16 -4.39 1.23
N PHE A 68 18.50 -4.99 0.09
CA PHE A 68 18.57 -4.29 -1.19
C PHE A 68 17.19 -3.84 -1.68
N VAL A 69 16.18 -4.71 -1.55
CA VAL A 69 14.81 -4.35 -1.95
C VAL A 69 14.27 -3.23 -1.07
N ASP A 70 14.48 -3.31 0.24
CA ASP A 70 14.02 -2.30 1.19
C ASP A 70 14.72 -0.94 1.02
N VAL A 71 16.04 -0.92 0.80
CA VAL A 71 16.83 0.33 0.80
C VAL A 71 17.00 0.93 -0.59
N VAL A 72 17.00 0.10 -1.64
CA VAL A 72 17.26 0.56 -3.02
C VAL A 72 16.00 0.48 -3.86
N CYS A 73 15.38 -0.69 -3.96
CA CYS A 73 14.22 -0.82 -4.85
C CYS A 73 13.04 0.04 -4.39
N ALA A 74 12.67 0.01 -3.11
CA ALA A 74 11.52 0.76 -2.62
C ALA A 74 11.63 2.28 -2.87
N PRO A 75 12.72 2.97 -2.48
CA PRO A 75 12.83 4.40 -2.71
C PRO A 75 13.18 4.79 -4.15
N PHE A 76 13.78 3.94 -4.99
CA PHE A 76 14.19 4.35 -6.34
C PHE A 76 13.31 3.84 -7.48
N LEU A 77 12.62 2.70 -7.31
CA LEU A 77 11.73 2.14 -8.34
C LEU A 77 10.28 2.60 -8.16
N TYR A 78 9.77 2.68 -6.93
CA TYR A 78 8.37 3.08 -6.71
C TYR A 78 8.04 4.56 -6.98
N PRO A 79 8.97 5.54 -6.94
CA PRO A 79 8.67 6.91 -7.38
C PRO A 79 8.94 7.12 -8.88
N THR A 80 9.09 6.06 -9.70
CA THR A 80 9.35 6.23 -11.14
C THR A 80 8.24 6.99 -11.87
N GLN A 81 6.99 6.86 -11.43
CA GLN A 81 5.86 7.64 -11.95
C GLN A 81 6.02 9.13 -11.63
N CYS A 82 6.35 9.48 -10.38
CA CYS A 82 6.64 10.87 -9.99
C CYS A 82 7.86 11.41 -10.72
N ARG A 83 8.91 10.59 -10.92
CA ARG A 83 10.09 10.98 -11.69
C ARG A 83 9.73 11.30 -13.15
N TYR A 84 8.86 10.50 -13.76
CA TYR A 84 8.37 10.73 -15.12
C TYR A 84 7.55 12.03 -15.20
N LEU A 85 6.58 12.21 -14.32
CA LEU A 85 5.72 13.41 -14.26
C LEU A 85 6.51 14.68 -13.93
N ALA A 86 7.64 14.58 -13.22
CA ALA A 86 8.50 15.72 -12.95
C ALA A 86 9.19 16.27 -14.21
N MET A 87 9.33 15.45 -15.26
CA MET A 87 9.87 15.88 -16.55
C MET A 87 8.78 16.13 -17.59
N TYR A 88 7.69 15.38 -17.55
CA TYR A 88 6.56 15.48 -18.47
C TYR A 88 5.27 15.79 -17.69
N PRO A 89 4.97 17.08 -17.43
CA PRO A 89 3.79 17.49 -16.68
C PRO A 89 2.51 17.21 -17.49
N GLU A 90 1.65 16.32 -16.99
CA GLU A 90 0.40 15.93 -17.67
C GLU A 90 -0.81 16.29 -16.82
N HIS A 91 -1.85 16.88 -17.41
CA HIS A 91 -3.12 17.14 -16.74
C HIS A 91 -4.16 16.09 -17.15
N MET A 92 -4.57 15.23 -16.21
CA MET A 92 -5.51 14.13 -16.47
C MET A 92 -6.95 14.60 -16.72
N GLY A 93 -7.26 15.85 -16.37
CA GLY A 93 -8.62 16.38 -16.39
C GLY A 93 -9.54 15.74 -15.33
N PRO A 94 -10.73 16.31 -15.11
CA PRO A 94 -11.60 15.91 -13.99
C PRO A 94 -12.14 14.49 -14.13
N TYR A 95 -12.39 14.02 -15.36
CA TYR A 95 -12.97 12.70 -15.61
C TYR A 95 -11.99 11.56 -15.30
N ALA A 96 -10.77 11.62 -15.83
CA ALA A 96 -9.77 10.57 -15.55
C ALA A 96 -9.33 10.61 -14.08
N PHE A 97 -9.23 11.80 -13.48
CA PHE A 97 -8.98 11.94 -12.05
C PHE A 97 -10.05 11.23 -11.22
N ALA A 98 -11.34 11.44 -11.53
CA ALA A 98 -12.44 10.78 -10.83
C ALA A 98 -12.42 9.26 -10.99
N ILE A 99 -12.21 8.75 -12.21
CA ILE A 99 -12.17 7.30 -12.47
C ILE A 99 -11.02 6.63 -11.71
N VAL A 100 -9.80 7.18 -11.81
CA VAL A 100 -8.63 6.62 -11.12
C VAL A 100 -8.79 6.71 -9.60
N GLY A 101 -9.36 7.81 -9.09
CA GLY A 101 -9.71 7.97 -7.69
C GLY A 101 -10.69 6.90 -7.19
N ILE A 102 -11.74 6.60 -7.96
CA ILE A 102 -12.70 5.54 -7.61
C ILE A 102 -12.03 4.17 -7.60
N ILE A 103 -11.22 3.85 -8.61
CA ILE A 103 -10.48 2.57 -8.68
C ILE A 103 -9.58 2.42 -7.45
N PHE A 104 -8.86 3.49 -7.08
CA PHE A 104 -8.02 3.48 -5.89
C PHE A 104 -8.84 3.27 -4.61
N ALA A 105 -9.93 4.01 -4.44
CA ALA A 105 -10.79 3.88 -3.26
C ALA A 105 -11.40 2.48 -3.11
N VAL A 106 -11.88 1.88 -4.21
CA VAL A 106 -12.39 0.50 -4.22
C VAL A 106 -11.29 -0.50 -3.89
N GLY A 107 -10.10 -0.33 -4.46
CA GLY A 107 -8.95 -1.19 -4.16
C GLY A 107 -8.56 -1.14 -2.68
N VAL A 108 -8.48 0.05 -2.09
CA VAL A 108 -8.21 0.24 -0.66
C VAL A 108 -9.33 -0.35 0.19
N TYR A 109 -10.60 -0.16 -0.20
CA TYR A 109 -11.74 -0.73 0.51
C TYR A 109 -11.63 -2.26 0.59
N ILE A 110 -11.47 -2.93 -0.55
CA ILE A 110 -11.33 -4.40 -0.60
C ILE A 110 -10.12 -4.85 0.23
N PHE A 111 -8.96 -4.20 0.05
CA PHE A 111 -7.76 -4.56 0.80
C PHE A 111 -7.96 -4.46 2.31
N ARG A 112 -8.64 -3.40 2.79
CA ARG A 112 -8.89 -3.20 4.21
C ARG A 112 -9.94 -4.15 4.76
N THR A 113 -11.05 -4.36 4.04
CA THR A 113 -12.11 -5.26 4.50
C THR A 113 -11.63 -6.70 4.60
N SER A 114 -10.91 -7.20 3.59
CA SER A 114 -10.35 -8.57 3.61
C SER A 114 -9.36 -8.76 4.76
N ASN A 115 -8.45 -7.78 4.98
CA ASN A 115 -7.48 -7.88 6.07
C ASN A 115 -8.13 -7.76 7.45
N ALA A 116 -9.10 -6.87 7.62
CA ALA A 116 -9.85 -6.72 8.87
C ALA A 116 -10.64 -7.99 9.19
N GLN A 117 -11.30 -8.58 8.19
CA GLN A 117 -12.03 -9.85 8.31
C GLN A 117 -11.11 -11.00 8.71
N ARG A 118 -9.98 -11.15 8.02
CA ARG A 118 -8.97 -12.16 8.35
C ARG A 118 -8.43 -11.99 9.77
N ASN A 119 -8.15 -10.75 10.19
CA ASN A 119 -7.60 -10.48 11.52
C ASN A 119 -8.65 -10.75 12.61
N LEU A 120 -9.88 -10.27 12.43
CA LEU A 120 -10.99 -10.53 13.36
C LEU A 120 -11.27 -12.04 13.51
N PHE A 121 -11.24 -12.78 12.41
CA PHE A 121 -11.43 -14.23 12.42
C PHE A 121 -10.30 -14.97 13.16
N ARG A 122 -9.06 -14.47 13.08
CA ARG A 122 -7.92 -15.05 13.81
C ARG A 122 -7.96 -14.73 15.31
N GLU A 123 -8.44 -13.56 15.68
CA GLU A 123 -8.56 -13.14 17.09
C GLU A 123 -9.76 -13.80 17.78
N ASN A 124 -10.93 -13.78 17.13
CA ASN A 124 -12.15 -14.35 17.67
C ASN A 124 -12.93 -15.13 16.59
N PRO A 125 -12.61 -16.42 16.41
CA PRO A 125 -13.26 -17.25 15.40
C PRO A 125 -14.75 -17.51 15.66
N ASP A 126 -15.23 -17.30 16.90
CA ASP A 126 -16.62 -17.53 17.32
C ASP A 126 -17.44 -16.23 17.33
N HIS A 127 -16.90 -15.16 16.74
CA HIS A 127 -17.59 -13.88 16.60
C HIS A 127 -18.90 -14.04 15.79
N PRO A 128 -20.01 -13.39 16.19
CA PRO A 128 -21.32 -13.55 15.55
C PRO A 128 -21.32 -13.26 14.04
N ALA A 129 -20.39 -12.43 13.57
CA ALA A 129 -20.20 -12.14 12.14
C ALA A 129 -19.84 -13.38 11.29
N PHE A 130 -19.21 -14.40 11.90
CA PHE A 130 -18.75 -15.62 11.20
C PHE A 130 -19.66 -16.82 11.44
N LYS A 131 -20.71 -16.68 12.27
CA LYS A 131 -21.55 -17.79 12.73
C LYS A 131 -22.26 -18.55 11.59
N ASN A 132 -22.55 -17.86 10.49
CA ASN A 132 -23.23 -18.41 9.31
C ASN A 132 -22.29 -18.60 8.11
N MET A 133 -20.98 -18.38 8.28
CA MET A 133 -20.02 -18.47 7.17
C MET A 133 -19.47 -19.89 7.03
N PRO A 134 -19.25 -20.37 5.79
CA PRO A 134 -18.61 -21.67 5.56
C PRO A 134 -17.16 -21.64 6.06
N LEU A 135 -16.76 -22.71 6.74
CA LEU A 135 -15.49 -22.86 7.42
C LEU A 135 -14.90 -24.23 7.10
N ILE A 136 -13.60 -24.29 6.82
CA ILE A 136 -12.85 -25.55 6.72
C ILE A 136 -12.00 -25.71 7.98
N GLN A 137 -12.19 -26.82 8.69
CA GLN A 137 -11.32 -27.20 9.80
C GLN A 137 -10.12 -27.98 9.27
N THR A 138 -8.91 -27.47 9.50
CA THR A 138 -7.69 -28.15 9.07
C THR A 138 -7.32 -29.26 10.05
N LYS A 139 -6.58 -30.27 9.56
CA LYS A 139 -6.03 -31.36 10.39
C LYS A 139 -5.09 -30.87 11.51
N ARG A 140 -4.59 -29.64 11.39
CA ARG A 140 -3.70 -28.99 12.38
C ARG A 140 -4.48 -28.25 13.47
N GLY A 141 -5.82 -28.28 13.44
CA GLY A 141 -6.68 -27.61 14.41
C GLY A 141 -6.93 -26.13 14.13
N THR A 142 -6.46 -25.59 13.00
CA THR A 142 -6.79 -24.23 12.57
C THR A 142 -8.09 -24.22 11.77
N ARG A 143 -8.84 -23.12 11.83
CA ARG A 143 -10.03 -22.90 10.99
C ARG A 143 -9.63 -21.99 9.81
N LEU A 144 -10.18 -22.26 8.64
CA LEU A 144 -10.05 -21.43 7.44
C LEU A 144 -11.44 -20.93 7.05
N LEU A 145 -11.57 -19.63 6.88
CA LEU A 145 -12.79 -19.02 6.37
C LEU A 145 -12.89 -19.31 4.86
N THR A 146 -14.05 -19.78 4.40
CA THR A 146 -14.31 -20.05 2.98
C THR A 146 -15.53 -19.30 2.43
N GLY A 147 -15.99 -18.28 3.15
CA GLY A 147 -17.05 -17.39 2.71
C GLY A 147 -16.61 -15.94 2.84
N ASP A 148 -17.11 -15.10 1.93
CA ASP A 148 -16.74 -13.69 1.79
C ASP A 148 -15.25 -13.48 1.41
N TRP A 149 -14.72 -12.26 1.55
CA TRP A 149 -13.37 -11.88 1.08
C TRP A 149 -12.19 -12.40 1.91
#